data_AF-A0A0G0XRS4-F1
#
_entry.id   AF-A0A0G0XRS4-F1
#
_cell.length_a   1.000
_cell.length_b   1.000
_cell.length_c   1.000
_cell.angle_alpha   90.00
_cell.angle_beta   90.00
_cell.angle_gamma   90.00
#
_symmetry.space_group_name_H-M   'P 1'
#
loop_
_entity.id
_entity.type
_entity.pdbx_description
1 polymer ?
#
loop_
_entity_poly.entity_id
_entity_poly.type
_entity_poly.pdbx_seq_one_letter_code
_entity_poly.pdbx_strand_id
1 'polypeptide(L)'
;MSNLKMPRGECQNCGGEPARAGYKYCSNVCQLAYQHKSYIIDWKAGTVSGLSSLGTVSTHIKRYLREKYGNRCVICSWAQVNVKTGQVPLVADHIDGKWRNNTESNLRLICPNCDAISPTYAALNKGNGRINRVQSRRSQEARLLVKKKV
;
A
#
# COMPACT_ATOMS: atom_id res chain seq x y z
N MET A 1 19.87 -13.43 -49.44
CA MET A 1 19.05 -14.28 -48.54
C MET A 1 18.31 -13.37 -47.58
N SER A 2 16.98 -13.26 -47.71
CA SER A 2 16.16 -12.46 -46.80
C SER A 2 16.20 -13.08 -45.41
N ASN A 3 16.76 -12.37 -44.43
CA ASN A 3 16.70 -12.76 -43.03
C ASN A 3 15.22 -12.81 -42.60
N LEU A 4 14.65 -14.01 -42.51
CA LEU A 4 13.30 -14.22 -42.00
C LEU A 4 13.30 -13.81 -40.52
N LYS A 5 12.64 -12.68 -40.20
CA LYS A 5 12.43 -12.28 -38.81
C LYS A 5 11.56 -13.33 -38.14
N MET A 6 12.02 -13.87 -37.01
CA MET A 6 11.19 -14.75 -36.18
C MET A 6 9.86 -14.05 -35.82
N PRO A 7 8.73 -14.76 -35.84
CA PRO A 7 7.45 -14.20 -35.44
C PRO A 7 7.54 -13.71 -33.99
N ARG A 8 7.03 -12.52 -33.74
CA ARG A 8 7.00 -11.93 -32.40
C ARG A 8 5.71 -12.40 -31.70
N GLY A 9 5.82 -12.82 -30.44
CA GLY A 9 4.64 -13.13 -29.62
C GLY A 9 3.88 -11.87 -29.20
N GLU A 10 2.73 -12.02 -28.57
CA GLU A 10 1.91 -10.90 -28.10
C GLU A 10 2.31 -10.41 -26.70
N CYS A 11 2.22 -9.10 -26.46
CA CYS A 11 2.44 -8.52 -25.13
C CYS A 11 1.41 -9.02 -24.13
N GLN A 12 1.86 -9.61 -23.01
CA GLN A 12 0.97 -10.19 -21.99
C GLN A 12 0.05 -9.16 -21.29
N ASN A 13 0.31 -7.85 -21.42
CA ASN A 13 -0.54 -6.81 -20.82
C ASN A 13 -1.57 -6.21 -21.78
N CYS A 14 -1.20 -5.97 -23.04
CA CYS A 14 -2.00 -5.18 -23.98
C CYS A 14 -2.22 -5.86 -25.35
N GLY A 15 -1.66 -7.06 -25.57
CA GLY A 15 -1.74 -7.77 -26.86
C GLY A 15 -0.86 -7.23 -27.98
N GLY A 16 -0.28 -6.03 -27.82
CA GLY A 16 0.56 -5.42 -28.86
C GLY A 16 1.88 -6.16 -29.12
N GLU A 17 2.49 -5.91 -30.29
CA GLU A 17 3.72 -6.58 -30.71
C GLU A 17 4.97 -6.04 -29.97
N PRO A 18 5.76 -6.88 -29.29
CA PRO A 18 7.01 -6.48 -28.67
C PRO A 18 8.09 -6.11 -29.68
N ALA A 19 9.09 -5.32 -29.23
CA ALA A 19 10.19 -4.90 -30.09
C ALA A 19 11.10 -6.06 -30.54
N ARG A 20 11.12 -7.18 -29.79
CA ARG A 20 11.96 -8.37 -30.04
C ARG A 20 11.15 -9.63 -29.75
N ALA A 21 11.39 -10.69 -30.51
CA ALA A 21 10.63 -11.95 -30.40
C ALA A 21 10.71 -12.61 -29.00
N GLY A 22 11.80 -12.43 -28.25
CA GLY A 22 11.95 -12.96 -26.89
C GLY A 22 11.34 -12.10 -25.79
N TYR A 23 10.79 -10.92 -26.10
CA TYR A 23 10.20 -10.03 -25.10
C TYR A 23 8.76 -10.43 -24.79
N LYS A 24 8.44 -10.50 -23.50
CA LYS A 24 7.08 -10.80 -23.00
C LYS A 24 6.14 -9.59 -23.05
N TYR A 25 6.71 -8.38 -23.08
CA TYR A 25 5.98 -7.13 -23.01
C TYR A 25 6.47 -6.17 -24.08
N CYS A 26 5.57 -5.33 -24.60
CA CYS A 26 5.94 -4.31 -25.59
C CYS A 26 6.67 -3.10 -25.00
N SER A 27 6.59 -2.90 -23.67
CA SER A 27 7.27 -1.83 -22.96
C SER A 27 7.39 -2.13 -21.47
N ASN A 28 8.28 -1.40 -20.78
CA ASN A 28 8.38 -1.43 -19.32
C ASN A 28 7.07 -0.99 -18.64
N VAL A 29 6.30 -0.09 -19.28
CA VAL A 29 4.97 0.32 -18.79
C VAL A 29 4.02 -0.87 -18.77
N CYS A 30 3.98 -1.64 -19.86
CA CYS A 30 3.15 -2.85 -19.93
C CYS A 30 3.61 -3.93 -18.94
N GLN A 31 4.92 -4.11 -18.76
CA GLN A 31 5.45 -5.01 -17.75
C GLN A 31 4.98 -4.64 -16.33
N LEU A 32 5.17 -3.37 -15.94
CA LEU A 32 4.80 -2.89 -14.61
C LEU A 32 3.27 -2.95 -14.38
N ALA A 33 2.48 -2.64 -15.40
CA ALA A 33 1.02 -2.74 -15.34
C ALA A 33 0.56 -4.19 -15.15
N TYR A 34 1.14 -5.13 -15.91
CA TYR A 34 0.83 -6.55 -15.75
C TYR A 34 1.22 -7.07 -14.36
N GLN A 35 2.44 -6.76 -13.91
CA GLN A 35 2.93 -7.14 -12.58
C GLN A 35 2.04 -6.57 -11.46
N HIS A 36 1.57 -5.32 -11.61
CA HIS A 36 0.63 -4.74 -10.63
C HIS A 36 -0.70 -5.47 -10.61
N LYS A 37 -1.30 -5.75 -11.78
CA LYS A 37 -2.57 -6.48 -11.88
C LYS A 37 -2.45 -7.86 -11.24
N SER A 38 -1.40 -8.62 -11.58
CA SER A 38 -1.12 -9.94 -10.99
C SER A 38 -0.98 -9.86 -9.48
N TYR A 39 -0.17 -8.91 -8.97
CA TYR A 39 0.02 -8.74 -7.53
C TYR A 39 -1.29 -8.43 -6.78
N ILE A 40 -2.18 -7.63 -7.37
CA ILE A 40 -3.48 -7.33 -6.75
C ILE A 40 -4.40 -8.55 -6.78
N ILE A 41 -4.39 -9.36 -7.83
CA ILE A 41 -5.12 -10.64 -7.88
C ILE A 41 -4.62 -11.58 -6.78
N ASP A 42 -3.30 -11.76 -6.68
CA ASP A 42 -2.66 -12.59 -5.66
C ASP A 42 -3.00 -12.12 -4.24
N TRP A 43 -2.95 -10.80 -4.01
CA TRP A 43 -3.30 -10.22 -2.72
C TRP A 43 -4.77 -10.44 -2.36
N LYS A 44 -5.70 -10.24 -3.32
CA LYS A 44 -7.13 -10.49 -3.10
C LYS A 44 -7.44 -11.97 -2.85
N ALA A 45 -6.67 -12.87 -3.46
CA ALA A 45 -6.74 -14.31 -3.21
C ALA A 45 -6.09 -14.71 -1.87
N GLY A 46 -5.41 -13.80 -1.18
CA GLY A 46 -4.73 -14.07 0.09
C GLY A 46 -3.41 -14.83 -0.07
N THR A 47 -2.89 -15.00 -1.29
CA THR A 47 -1.61 -15.69 -1.53
C THR A 47 -0.41 -14.83 -1.13
N VAL A 48 -0.57 -13.51 -1.12
CA VAL A 48 0.41 -12.56 -0.57
C VAL A 48 -0.23 -11.66 0.48
N SER A 49 0.54 -11.33 1.52
CA SER A 49 0.02 -10.51 2.65
C SER A 49 -0.32 -9.07 2.27
N GLY A 50 0.37 -8.52 1.28
CA GLY A 50 0.24 -7.11 0.92
C GLY A 50 0.97 -6.12 1.86
N LEU A 51 1.70 -6.62 2.86
CA LEU A 51 2.45 -5.79 3.78
C LEU A 51 3.88 -5.57 3.28
N SER A 52 4.42 -4.37 3.50
CA SER A 52 5.86 -4.09 3.36
C SER A 52 6.67 -4.88 4.40
N SER A 53 7.98 -4.99 4.20
CA SER A 53 8.91 -5.50 5.22
C SER A 53 8.76 -4.81 6.59
N LEU A 54 8.38 -3.54 6.60
CA LEU A 54 8.11 -2.79 7.83
C LEU A 54 6.73 -3.05 8.45
N GLY A 55 5.90 -3.95 7.93
CA GLY A 55 4.55 -4.19 8.45
C GLY A 55 3.60 -3.00 8.26
N THR A 56 3.65 -2.36 7.08
CA THR A 56 2.73 -1.30 6.65
C THR A 56 2.10 -1.70 5.33
N VAL A 57 0.95 -1.14 4.96
CA VAL A 57 0.32 -1.40 3.65
C VAL A 57 1.31 -1.07 2.53
N SER A 58 1.55 -2.03 1.63
CA SER A 58 2.52 -1.89 0.54
C SER A 58 2.13 -0.80 -0.46
N THR A 59 3.10 -0.35 -1.25
CA THR A 59 2.86 0.66 -2.30
C THR A 59 1.89 0.17 -3.38
N HIS A 60 1.90 -1.13 -3.71
CA HIS A 60 0.96 -1.72 -4.69
C HIS A 60 -0.49 -1.57 -4.23
N ILE A 61 -0.74 -1.84 -2.95
CA ILE A 61 -2.08 -1.73 -2.36
C ILE A 61 -2.46 -0.28 -2.15
N LYS A 62 -1.55 0.59 -1.70
CA LYS A 62 -1.82 2.03 -1.62
C LYS A 62 -2.21 2.62 -2.97
N ARG A 63 -1.54 2.23 -4.06
CA ARG A 63 -1.94 2.60 -5.43
C ARG A 63 -3.35 2.09 -5.75
N TYR A 64 -3.60 0.81 -5.52
CA TYR A 64 -4.92 0.21 -5.74
C TYR A 64 -6.04 0.92 -4.97
N LEU A 65 -5.84 1.23 -3.69
CA LEU A 65 -6.83 1.94 -2.87
C LEU A 65 -7.10 3.35 -3.41
N ARG A 66 -6.06 4.06 -3.88
CA ARG A 66 -6.23 5.38 -4.50
C ARG A 66 -7.03 5.31 -5.78
N GLU A 67 -6.81 4.30 -6.63
CA GLU A 67 -7.60 4.06 -7.84
C GLU A 67 -9.05 3.72 -7.47
N LYS A 68 -9.25 2.74 -6.57
CA LYS A 68 -10.56 2.26 -6.12
C LYS A 68 -11.43 3.38 -5.53
N TYR A 69 -10.84 4.25 -4.70
CA TYR A 69 -11.57 5.32 -4.02
C TYR A 69 -11.43 6.67 -4.73
N GLY A 70 -10.94 6.75 -5.96
CA GLY A 70 -10.82 8.02 -6.69
C GLY A 70 -9.98 9.07 -5.98
N ASN A 71 -8.93 8.62 -5.29
CA ASN A 71 -7.93 9.40 -4.56
C ASN A 71 -8.52 10.44 -3.57
N ARG A 72 -9.61 10.07 -2.89
CA ARG A 72 -10.27 10.88 -1.85
C ARG A 72 -10.56 10.06 -0.60
N CYS A 73 -10.85 10.73 0.50
CA CYS A 73 -11.31 10.09 1.71
C CYS A 73 -12.67 9.40 1.49
N VAL A 74 -12.81 8.11 1.84
CA VAL A 74 -14.10 7.40 1.71
C VAL A 74 -15.17 7.95 2.66
N ILE A 75 -14.78 8.58 3.77
CA ILE A 75 -15.70 9.04 4.82
C ILE A 75 -16.23 10.44 4.52
N CYS A 76 -15.34 11.40 4.22
CA CYS A 76 -15.71 12.81 4.07
C CYS A 76 -15.41 13.39 2.67
N SER A 77 -14.97 12.57 1.72
CA SER A 77 -14.59 12.99 0.36
C SER A 77 -13.43 13.99 0.26
N TRP A 78 -12.78 14.36 1.37
CA TRP A 78 -11.63 15.26 1.34
C TRP A 78 -10.51 14.76 0.42
N ALA A 79 -10.03 15.65 -0.44
CA ALA A 79 -9.08 15.34 -1.51
C ALA A 79 -8.08 16.49 -1.80
N GLN A 80 -7.79 17.33 -0.81
CA GLN A 80 -6.89 18.46 -1.03
C GLN A 80 -5.45 17.99 -1.25
N VAL A 81 -4.83 18.49 -2.31
CA VAL A 81 -3.46 18.15 -2.68
C VAL A 81 -2.49 18.92 -1.78
N ASN A 82 -1.54 18.23 -1.16
CA ASN A 82 -0.44 18.87 -0.48
C ASN A 82 0.51 19.49 -1.52
N VAL A 83 0.73 20.80 -1.45
CA VAL A 83 1.52 21.56 -2.43
C VAL A 83 2.96 21.06 -2.54
N LYS A 84 3.56 20.62 -1.43
CA LYS A 84 4.96 20.17 -1.40
C LYS A 84 5.13 18.77 -1.98
N THR A 85 4.20 17.85 -1.71
CA THR A 85 4.32 16.46 -2.16
C THR A 85 3.59 16.18 -3.46
N GLY A 86 2.71 17.07 -3.91
CA GLY A 86 1.85 16.87 -5.08
C GLY A 86 0.80 15.76 -4.89
N GLN A 87 0.56 15.32 -3.65
CA GLN A 87 -0.33 14.19 -3.34
C GLN A 87 -1.38 14.57 -2.30
N VAL A 88 -2.56 13.97 -2.41
CA VAL A 88 -3.54 13.99 -1.33
C VAL A 88 -3.02 13.11 -0.18
N PRO A 89 -2.81 13.65 1.04
CA PRO A 89 -2.21 12.92 2.15
C PRO A 89 -3.23 11.99 2.83
N LEU A 90 -3.63 10.95 2.10
CA LEU A 90 -4.54 9.92 2.59
C LEU A 90 -3.78 8.79 3.30
N VAL A 91 -4.45 8.16 4.24
CA VAL A 91 -4.00 7.03 5.05
C VAL A 91 -4.72 5.77 4.58
N ALA A 92 -3.97 4.69 4.38
CA ALA A 92 -4.53 3.35 4.21
C ALA A 92 -4.78 2.78 5.61
N ASP A 93 -6.02 2.87 6.06
CA ASP A 93 -6.45 2.52 7.41
C ASP A 93 -7.02 1.10 7.48
N HIS A 94 -6.75 0.41 8.58
CA HIS A 94 -7.31 -0.89 8.93
C HIS A 94 -8.54 -0.68 9.80
N ILE A 95 -9.73 -1.05 9.30
CA ILE A 95 -11.02 -0.80 9.96
C ILE A 95 -11.03 -1.41 11.38
N ASP A 96 -10.50 -2.63 11.54
CA ASP A 96 -10.42 -3.32 12.82
C ASP A 96 -9.20 -2.93 13.69
N GLY A 97 -8.34 -2.04 13.21
CA GLY A 97 -7.09 -1.64 13.86
C GLY A 97 -6.00 -2.71 13.90
N LYS A 98 -6.20 -3.89 13.31
CA LYS A 98 -5.23 -5.00 13.31
C LYS A 98 -4.40 -4.96 12.03
N TRP A 99 -3.17 -4.47 12.12
CA TRP A 99 -2.27 -4.31 10.97
C TRP A 99 -1.98 -5.58 10.17
N ARG A 100 -2.15 -6.78 10.77
CA ARG A 100 -1.98 -8.07 10.08
C ARG A 100 -3.18 -8.45 9.22
N ASN A 101 -4.38 -7.93 9.53
CA ASN A 101 -5.57 -8.14 8.72
C ASN A 101 -5.54 -7.19 7.52
N ASN A 102 -4.63 -7.46 6.59
CA ASN A 102 -4.39 -6.61 5.43
C ASN A 102 -5.24 -7.04 4.22
N THR A 103 -6.52 -7.31 4.44
CA THR A 103 -7.45 -7.74 3.40
C THR A 103 -8.15 -6.55 2.74
N GLU A 104 -8.68 -6.73 1.53
CA GLU A 104 -9.37 -5.65 0.83
C GLU A 104 -10.57 -5.10 1.61
N SER A 105 -11.35 -5.98 2.24
CA SER A 105 -12.54 -5.62 3.01
C SER A 105 -12.21 -4.89 4.32
N ASN A 106 -11.01 -5.10 4.87
CA ASN A 106 -10.57 -4.42 6.09
C ASN A 106 -9.81 -3.11 5.83
N LEU A 107 -9.50 -2.79 4.57
CA LEU A 107 -8.77 -1.58 4.20
C LEU A 107 -9.69 -0.48 3.66
N ARG A 108 -9.50 0.73 4.17
CA ARG A 108 -10.11 1.96 3.63
C ARG A 108 -9.08 3.06 3.42
N LEU A 109 -9.41 4.03 2.58
CA LEU A 109 -8.54 5.17 2.28
C LEU A 109 -9.16 6.44 2.88
N ILE A 110 -8.58 6.96 3.96
CA ILE A 110 -9.19 8.08 4.72
C ILE A 110 -8.22 9.26 4.83
N CYS A 111 -8.75 10.45 5.12
CA CYS A 111 -7.91 11.62 5.39
C CYS A 111 -7.35 11.60 6.82
N PRO A 112 -6.32 12.41 7.13
CA PRO A 112 -5.71 12.43 8.47
C PRO A 112 -6.69 12.85 9.57
N ASN A 113 -7.68 13.69 9.25
CA ASN A 113 -8.68 14.12 10.23
C ASN A 113 -9.67 13.01 10.57
N CYS A 114 -10.12 12.24 9.56
CA CYS A 114 -10.98 11.08 9.80
C CYS A 114 -10.22 9.94 10.51
N ASP A 115 -8.93 9.78 10.22
CA ASP A 115 -8.06 8.85 10.95
C ASP A 115 -7.93 9.26 12.42
N ALA A 116 -7.71 10.55 12.70
CA ALA A 116 -7.52 11.08 14.06
C ALA A 116 -8.72 10.91 15.00
N ILE A 117 -9.94 10.82 14.44
CA ILE A 117 -11.18 10.57 15.21
C ILE A 117 -11.57 9.09 15.26
N SER A 118 -10.80 8.20 14.62
CA SER A 118 -11.07 6.77 14.63
C SER A 118 -10.96 6.20 16.05
N PRO A 119 -11.83 5.25 16.46
CA PRO A 119 -11.70 4.53 17.72
C PRO A 119 -10.35 3.79 17.86
N THR A 120 -9.71 3.48 16.74
CA THR A 120 -8.40 2.80 16.66
C THR A 120 -7.23 3.78 16.46
N TYR A 121 -7.42 5.08 16.69
CA TYR A 121 -6.36 6.05 16.51
C TYR A 121 -5.29 5.97 17.61
N ALA A 122 -4.02 5.89 17.20
CA ALA A 122 -2.85 6.02 18.06
C ALA A 122 -2.91 5.16 19.34
N ALA A 123 -2.92 5.79 20.52
CA ALA A 123 -2.91 5.10 21.81
C ALA A 123 -4.23 4.37 22.13
N LEU A 124 -5.33 4.71 21.43
CA LEU A 124 -6.61 4.02 21.59
C LEU A 124 -6.54 2.59 21.07
N ASN A 125 -5.63 2.30 20.12
CA ASN A 125 -5.42 0.96 19.57
C ASN A 125 -4.35 0.15 20.32
N LYS A 126 -4.24 0.37 21.63
CA LYS A 126 -3.32 -0.38 22.49
C LYS A 126 -3.69 -1.87 22.48
N GLY A 127 -2.70 -2.73 22.30
CA GLY A 127 -2.87 -4.18 22.23
C GLY A 127 -2.90 -4.76 20.82
N ASN A 128 -3.31 -3.98 19.81
CA ASN A 128 -3.37 -4.45 18.41
C ASN A 128 -2.14 -4.07 17.57
N GLY A 129 -1.16 -3.41 18.19
CA GLY A 129 0.07 -2.98 17.53
C GLY A 129 1.08 -4.10 17.27
N ARG A 130 2.34 -3.71 17.02
CA ARG A 130 3.44 -4.67 16.85
C ARG A 130 3.93 -5.13 18.23
N ILE A 131 3.84 -6.44 18.48
CA ILE A 131 4.23 -7.08 19.74
C ILE A 131 5.70 -6.77 20.08
N ASN A 132 6.59 -6.89 19.10
CA ASN A 132 8.03 -6.67 19.28
C ASN A 132 8.45 -5.22 18.99
N ARG A 133 7.58 -4.24 19.25
CA ARG A 133 7.94 -2.83 19.04
C ARG A 133 8.93 -2.40 20.12
N VAL A 134 10.17 -2.10 19.69
CA VAL A 134 11.19 -1.50 20.55
C VAL A 134 10.65 -0.18 21.11
N GLN A 135 10.76 -0.02 22.43
CA GLN A 135 10.37 1.23 23.09
C GLN A 135 11.31 2.35 22.62
N SER A 136 10.74 3.53 22.37
CA SER A 136 11.58 4.70 22.04
C SER A 136 12.46 5.09 23.23
N ARG A 137 13.65 5.62 22.96
CA ARG A 137 14.55 6.16 24.00
C ARG A 137 13.84 7.15 24.92
N ARG A 138 13.05 8.06 24.33
CA ARG A 138 12.18 8.99 25.08
C ARG A 138 11.26 8.29 26.08
N SER A 139 10.65 7.16 25.70
CA SER A 139 9.77 6.37 26.58
C SER A 139 10.56 5.69 27.71
N GLN A 140 11.74 5.17 27.39
CA GLN A 140 12.64 4.56 28.38
C GLN A 140 13.12 5.60 29.41
N GLU A 141 13.61 6.75 28.95
CA GLU A 141 14.05 7.89 29.78
C GLU A 141 12.91 8.39 30.68
N ALA A 142 11.72 8.62 30.11
CA ALA A 142 10.56 9.06 30.87
C ALA A 142 10.19 8.10 32.01
N ARG A 143 10.27 6.78 31.77
CA ARG A 143 10.02 5.77 32.83
C ARG A 143 11.05 5.82 33.95
N LEU A 144 12.32 6.01 33.61
CA LEU A 144 13.38 6.15 34.61
C LEU A 144 13.20 7.42 35.45
N LEU A 145 12.81 8.53 34.81
CA LEU A 145 12.51 9.80 35.49
C LEU A 145 11.34 9.67 36.47
N VAL A 146 10.27 8.96 36.08
CA VAL A 146 9.11 8.72 36.95
C VAL A 146 9.49 7.80 38.12
N LYS A 147 10.27 6.73 37.88
CA LYS A 147 10.71 5.81 38.94
C LYS A 147 11.65 6.44 39.98
N LYS A 148 12.43 7.46 39.60
CA LYS A 148 13.34 8.19 40.50
C LYS A 148 12.61 9.19 41.44
N LYS A 149 11.31 9.44 41.23
CA LYS A 149 10.50 10.34 42.07
C LYS A 149 9.81 9.63 43.25
N VAL A 150 10.24 8.41 43.58
CA VAL A 150 9.82 7.66 44.78
C VAL A 150 11.01 7.54 45.71
#